data_AF-A0A6A6VBP6-F1
#
_entry.id   AF-A0A6A6VBP6-F1
#
_cell.length_a   1.000
_cell.length_b   1.000
_cell.length_c   1.000
_cell.angle_alpha   90.00
_cell.angle_beta   90.00
_cell.angle_gamma   90.00
#
_symmetry.space_group_name_H-M   'P 1'
#
loop_
_entity.id
_entity.type
_entity.pdbx_description
1 polymer ?
#
loop_
_entity_poly.entity_id
_entity_poly.type
_entity_poly.pdbx_seq_one_letter_code
_entity_poly.pdbx_strand_id
1 'polypeptide(L)'
;MDHKGHHHNPTHQEALSPLEKAEAVEVEKVAVLDSSKTGSDTSMMDEDSRKLERQTTRKVDWRLVPILGACYAISAIDRINISAARIAGMDVELKFRIGDRYSIALLIFFITYFIFELPSNIVLRKVGAANWLAFLCFSWGIVILGAGFAKQWWEIVICRALLGLFEAGFFPGCVYLISCWYTRYEVQKRLAAFYAINILANGFGSILAYGIMQLHGKNGYAGWRWIFIINGLMTVFLAVLGRILIVDFPDKVHKSRMPFLKPAQVKIIQDKLDRDRQDAEFDPLDKAKFFNALKRWELWFFSFLFFAITSIVYAIAFFLPIILQGFGYDVKMVFLMCAPPACAAVPYVLFISWIADKTKTRAPWIMLQATLGIIGLMIIGYCKGNGVRYFGIFLAMAGANANIPTALAWQANNIRGQSLRMVASALQVAFGAIGGIYASTTFQEHEAPLYRNGLWAVTGTQLFILIGTALMVLHYRRQNKKADAGEIVIEGLEGFRYTY
;
A
#
# COMPACT_ATOMS: atom_id res chain seq x y z
N MET A 1 70.50 -35.27 41.47
CA MET A 1 70.68 -34.49 40.24
C MET A 1 69.77 -35.13 39.21
N ASP A 2 68.54 -34.63 39.10
CA ASP A 2 68.15 -33.67 38.05
C ASP A 2 68.02 -34.38 36.69
N HIS A 3 67.00 -34.23 35.85
CA HIS A 3 65.74 -33.52 35.89
C HIS A 3 64.97 -34.05 34.65
N LYS A 4 63.65 -34.28 34.80
CA LYS A 4 62.55 -34.16 33.82
C LYS A 4 62.74 -34.58 32.34
N GLY A 5 61.77 -35.38 31.87
CA GLY A 5 61.40 -35.42 30.45
C GLY A 5 60.35 -36.48 30.10
N HIS A 6 59.13 -36.39 30.64
CA HIS A 6 58.00 -37.23 30.20
C HIS A 6 57.57 -36.85 28.77
N HIS A 7 57.76 -37.76 27.81
CA HIS A 7 57.10 -37.71 26.51
C HIS A 7 55.74 -38.42 26.60
N HIS A 8 54.70 -37.68 26.23
CA HIS A 8 53.29 -38.07 26.19
C HIS A 8 53.02 -38.86 24.90
N ASN A 9 52.44 -40.06 25.04
CA ASN A 9 51.92 -40.88 23.95
C ASN A 9 50.47 -40.44 23.65
N PRO A 10 50.03 -40.26 22.40
CA PRO A 10 48.69 -39.75 22.11
C PRO A 10 47.66 -40.88 22.26
N THR A 11 46.68 -40.68 23.15
CA THR A 11 45.51 -41.54 23.27
C THR A 11 44.59 -41.34 22.06
N HIS A 12 44.30 -42.46 21.40
CA HIS A 12 43.27 -42.63 20.38
C HIS A 12 41.93 -42.01 20.84
N GLN A 13 41.43 -41.03 20.09
CA GLN A 13 40.00 -40.70 20.08
C GLN A 13 39.30 -41.71 19.16
N GLU A 14 38.61 -42.67 19.76
CA GLU A 14 37.68 -43.53 19.03
C GLU A 14 36.56 -42.67 18.43
N ALA A 15 36.49 -42.65 17.10
CA ALA A 15 35.42 -41.98 16.38
C ALA A 15 34.16 -42.84 16.44
N LEU A 16 33.13 -42.35 17.16
CA LEU A 16 31.81 -42.98 17.24
C LEU A 16 31.26 -43.37 15.86
N SER A 17 30.73 -44.58 15.78
CA SER A 17 30.18 -45.15 14.55
C SER A 17 28.93 -44.39 14.09
N PRO A 18 28.56 -44.45 12.79
CA PRO A 18 27.39 -43.75 12.27
C PRO A 18 26.06 -44.13 12.94
N LEU A 19 25.96 -45.35 13.49
CA LEU A 19 24.78 -45.85 14.20
C LEU A 19 24.68 -45.26 15.61
N GLU A 20 25.79 -45.14 16.34
CA GLU A 20 25.81 -44.50 17.66
C GLU A 20 25.55 -42.99 17.57
N LYS A 21 25.96 -42.36 16.46
CA LYS A 21 25.58 -40.97 16.15
C LYS A 21 24.11 -40.83 15.80
N ALA A 22 23.49 -41.84 15.19
CA ALA A 22 22.06 -41.84 14.90
C ALA A 22 21.24 -42.02 16.19
N GLU A 23 21.64 -42.93 17.08
CA GLU A 23 21.01 -43.11 18.39
C GLU A 23 21.21 -41.89 19.31
N ALA A 24 22.39 -41.25 19.32
CA ALA A 24 22.61 -40.02 20.08
C ALA A 24 21.73 -38.85 19.58
N VAL A 25 21.53 -38.73 18.27
CA VAL A 25 20.63 -37.73 17.66
C VAL A 25 19.16 -38.04 17.94
N GLU A 26 18.80 -39.32 18.07
CA GLU A 26 17.44 -39.75 18.38
C GLU A 26 17.11 -39.55 19.88
N VAL A 27 18.06 -39.83 20.79
CA VAL A 27 17.94 -39.53 22.22
C VAL A 27 17.91 -38.02 22.49
N GLU A 28 18.65 -37.21 21.74
CA GLU A 28 18.60 -35.74 21.83
C GLU A 28 17.28 -35.18 21.27
N LYS A 29 16.71 -35.77 20.21
CA LYS A 29 15.38 -35.42 19.70
C LYS A 29 14.25 -35.83 20.65
N VAL A 30 14.36 -36.99 21.31
CA VAL A 30 13.38 -37.44 22.30
C VAL A 30 13.46 -36.58 23.56
N ALA A 31 14.66 -36.16 24.00
CA ALA A 31 14.81 -35.22 25.11
C ALA A 31 14.26 -33.80 24.80
N VAL A 32 14.38 -33.34 23.55
CA VAL A 32 13.77 -32.08 23.08
C VAL A 32 12.25 -32.19 22.91
N LEU A 33 11.73 -33.40 22.63
CA LEU A 33 10.29 -33.65 22.54
C LEU A 33 9.64 -33.80 23.91
N ASP A 34 10.32 -34.35 24.91
CA ASP A 34 9.76 -34.53 26.26
C ASP A 34 9.78 -33.24 27.11
N SER A 35 10.63 -32.26 26.78
CA SER A 35 10.54 -30.92 27.38
C SER A 35 9.34 -30.09 26.89
N SER A 36 8.54 -30.61 25.95
CA SER A 36 7.37 -29.93 25.38
C SER A 36 6.02 -30.32 26.02
N LYS A 37 6.02 -31.18 27.05
CA LYS A 37 4.81 -31.59 27.76
C LYS A 37 4.97 -31.57 29.29
N THR A 38 5.04 -30.37 29.85
CA THR A 38 4.61 -30.12 31.22
C THR A 38 3.82 -28.82 31.27
N GLY A 39 2.70 -28.87 31.98
CA GLY A 39 1.58 -27.95 31.85
C GLY A 39 1.85 -26.51 32.28
N SER A 40 0.91 -25.67 31.82
CA SER A 40 0.56 -24.35 32.38
C SER A 40 1.72 -23.40 32.62
N ASP A 41 2.16 -22.71 31.57
CA ASP A 41 2.72 -21.38 31.75
C ASP A 41 2.25 -20.47 30.63
N THR A 42 1.22 -19.67 30.94
CA THR A 42 1.03 -18.38 30.30
C THR A 42 2.15 -17.47 30.83
N SER A 43 3.41 -17.81 30.55
CA SER A 43 4.56 -17.13 31.12
C SER A 43 4.50 -15.68 30.65
N MET A 44 4.34 -14.76 31.60
CA MET A 44 4.45 -13.34 31.34
C MET A 44 5.74 -13.11 30.56
N MET A 45 5.64 -12.67 29.30
CA MET A 45 6.81 -12.20 28.55
C MET A 45 7.62 -11.31 29.47
N ASP A 46 8.88 -11.70 29.69
CA ASP A 46 9.83 -10.94 30.49
C ASP A 46 9.85 -9.47 30.03
N GLU A 47 9.99 -8.55 30.99
CA GLU A 47 9.88 -7.11 30.72
C GLU A 47 10.94 -6.67 29.70
N ASP A 48 12.11 -7.30 29.73
CA ASP A 48 13.20 -7.08 28.80
C ASP A 48 12.87 -7.60 27.39
N SER A 49 12.17 -8.72 27.28
CA SER A 49 11.65 -9.22 26.00
C SER A 49 10.62 -8.26 25.39
N ARG A 50 9.74 -7.66 26.22
CA ARG A 50 8.77 -6.64 25.77
C ARG A 50 9.45 -5.34 25.35
N LYS A 51 10.49 -4.90 26.08
CA LYS A 51 11.30 -3.73 25.72
C LYS A 51 12.02 -3.97 24.40
N LEU A 52 12.63 -5.13 24.22
CA LEU A 52 13.34 -5.51 23.00
C LEU A 52 12.39 -5.59 21.80
N GLU A 53 11.19 -6.16 21.97
CA GLU A 53 10.15 -6.17 20.93
C GLU A 53 9.76 -4.74 20.49
N ARG A 54 9.50 -3.83 21.44
CA ARG A 54 9.13 -2.44 21.15
C ARG A 54 10.26 -1.66 20.47
N GLN A 55 11.48 -1.80 20.95
CA GLN A 55 12.66 -1.15 20.34
C GLN A 55 12.85 -1.65 18.91
N THR A 56 12.74 -2.96 18.71
CA THR A 56 12.88 -3.59 17.40
C THR A 56 11.80 -3.11 16.43
N THR A 57 10.54 -3.11 16.86
CA THR A 57 9.40 -2.63 16.05
C THR A 57 9.60 -1.18 15.63
N ARG A 58 10.01 -0.29 16.56
CA ARG A 58 10.32 1.13 16.25
C ARG A 58 11.46 1.28 15.25
N LYS A 59 12.49 0.42 15.36
CA LYS A 59 13.63 0.41 14.44
C LYS A 59 13.17 0.09 13.01
N VAL A 60 12.26 -0.88 12.87
CA VAL A 60 11.65 -1.24 11.59
C VAL A 60 10.73 -0.12 11.10
N ASP A 61 9.87 0.43 11.97
CA ASP A 61 8.94 1.52 11.64
C ASP A 61 9.70 2.71 11.00
N TRP A 62 10.79 3.17 11.62
CA TRP A 62 11.59 4.31 11.15
C TRP A 62 12.31 4.09 9.82
N ARG A 63 12.58 2.85 9.45
CA ARG A 63 13.28 2.53 8.20
C ARG A 63 12.31 2.16 7.09
N LEU A 64 11.27 1.40 7.39
CA LEU A 64 10.34 0.84 6.42
C LEU A 64 9.28 1.86 5.99
N VAL A 65 8.60 2.51 6.94
CA VAL A 65 7.44 3.36 6.61
C VAL A 65 7.85 4.62 5.82
N PRO A 66 8.89 5.38 6.21
CA PRO A 66 9.25 6.61 5.49
C PRO A 66 9.73 6.37 4.07
N ILE A 67 10.56 5.34 3.83
CA ILE A 67 11.10 5.09 2.48
C ILE A 67 10.02 4.59 1.52
N LEU A 68 9.15 3.68 1.98
CA LEU A 68 8.02 3.21 1.18
C LEU A 68 7.08 4.38 0.90
N GLY A 69 6.79 5.20 1.91
CA GLY A 69 5.94 6.38 1.78
C GLY A 69 6.52 7.39 0.80
N ALA A 70 7.82 7.66 0.84
CA ALA A 70 8.51 8.57 -0.08
C ALA A 70 8.48 8.06 -1.54
N CYS A 71 8.74 6.76 -1.75
CA CYS A 71 8.66 6.16 -3.08
C CYS A 71 7.22 6.14 -3.62
N TYR A 72 6.22 5.91 -2.77
CA TYR A 72 4.82 5.97 -3.20
C TYR A 72 4.33 7.41 -3.41
N ALA A 73 4.85 8.36 -2.62
CA ALA A 73 4.60 9.78 -2.80
C ALA A 73 5.08 10.27 -4.17
N ILE A 74 6.28 9.86 -4.59
CA ILE A 74 6.79 10.28 -5.90
C ILE A 74 5.99 9.66 -7.05
N SER A 75 5.55 8.41 -6.91
CA SER A 75 4.70 7.79 -7.92
C SER A 75 3.33 8.49 -8.03
N ALA A 76 2.77 8.99 -6.93
CA ALA A 76 1.60 9.85 -6.95
C ALA A 76 1.83 11.17 -7.70
N ILE A 77 2.96 11.84 -7.45
CA ILE A 77 3.36 13.06 -8.18
C ILE A 77 3.46 12.76 -9.68
N ASP A 78 4.07 11.62 -10.04
CA ASP A 78 4.22 11.19 -11.43
C ASP A 78 2.87 10.97 -12.14
N ARG A 79 1.84 10.47 -11.44
CA ARG A 79 0.49 10.31 -12.00
C ARG A 79 -0.20 11.64 -12.30
N ILE A 80 -0.05 12.65 -11.43
CA ILE A 80 -0.70 13.96 -11.63
C ILE A 80 0.05 14.86 -12.62
N ASN A 81 1.33 14.55 -12.90
CA ASN A 81 2.16 15.34 -13.82
C ASN A 81 1.55 15.49 -15.20
N ILE A 82 0.83 14.50 -15.73
CA ILE A 82 0.20 14.61 -17.06
C ILE A 82 -0.84 15.73 -17.12
N SER A 83 -1.62 15.92 -16.04
CA SER A 83 -2.62 16.99 -15.94
C SER A 83 -1.95 18.36 -15.80
N ALA A 84 -0.88 18.46 -15.02
CA ALA A 84 -0.10 19.69 -14.91
C ALA A 84 0.64 20.03 -16.22
N ALA A 85 1.22 19.03 -16.89
CA ALA A 85 1.88 19.16 -18.18
C ALA A 85 0.91 19.65 -19.27
N ARG A 86 -0.34 19.19 -19.23
CA ARG A 86 -1.42 19.66 -20.11
C ARG A 86 -1.57 21.18 -20.04
N ILE A 87 -1.65 21.72 -18.81
CA ILE A 87 -1.77 23.16 -18.54
C ILE A 87 -0.47 23.90 -18.94
N ALA A 88 0.68 23.25 -18.76
CA ALA A 88 2.01 23.78 -19.09
C ALA A 88 2.36 23.78 -20.60
N GLY A 89 1.40 23.57 -21.50
CA GLY A 89 1.57 23.69 -22.95
C GLY A 89 1.75 22.38 -23.72
N MET A 90 1.70 21.22 -23.06
CA MET A 90 1.77 19.91 -23.73
C MET A 90 0.66 19.72 -24.77
N ASP A 91 -0.52 20.31 -24.52
CA ASP A 91 -1.67 20.25 -25.41
C ASP A 91 -1.40 20.84 -26.80
N VAL A 92 -0.62 21.92 -26.85
CA VAL A 92 -0.33 22.67 -28.07
C VAL A 92 0.77 21.96 -28.86
N GLU A 93 1.85 21.56 -28.19
CA GLU A 93 3.02 20.95 -28.84
C GLU A 93 2.73 19.54 -29.36
N LEU A 94 2.07 18.70 -28.55
CA LEU A 94 1.79 17.30 -28.91
C LEU A 94 0.39 17.10 -29.52
N LYS A 95 -0.39 18.18 -29.72
CA LYS A 95 -1.72 18.15 -30.33
C LYS A 95 -2.67 17.19 -29.60
N PHE A 96 -2.69 17.22 -28.26
CA PHE A 96 -3.59 16.41 -27.43
C PHE A 96 -5.06 16.87 -27.50
N ARG A 97 -5.31 18.09 -28.01
CA ARG A 97 -6.66 18.61 -28.28
C ARG A 97 -7.40 17.91 -29.43
N ILE A 98 -6.70 17.08 -30.22
CA ILE A 98 -7.29 16.39 -31.37
C ILE A 98 -7.92 15.06 -30.90
N GLY A 99 -9.25 15.01 -30.90
CA GLY A 99 -10.01 13.81 -30.53
C GLY A 99 -9.72 13.35 -29.10
N ASP A 100 -9.76 12.02 -28.89
CA ASP A 100 -9.66 11.42 -27.56
C ASP A 100 -8.22 11.13 -27.09
N ARG A 101 -7.21 11.76 -27.69
CA ARG A 101 -5.78 11.44 -27.43
C ARG A 101 -5.41 11.57 -25.96
N TYR A 102 -5.89 12.60 -25.28
CA TYR A 102 -5.60 12.82 -23.87
C TYR A 102 -6.24 11.74 -22.98
N SER A 103 -7.50 11.41 -23.26
CA SER A 103 -8.23 10.34 -22.57
C SER A 103 -7.56 8.98 -22.77
N ILE A 104 -7.09 8.68 -23.98
CA ILE A 104 -6.33 7.45 -24.28
C ILE A 104 -5.04 7.38 -23.45
N ALA A 105 -4.28 8.47 -23.37
CA ALA A 105 -3.04 8.53 -22.57
C ALA A 105 -3.28 8.38 -21.06
N LEU A 106 -4.46 8.80 -20.56
CA LEU A 106 -4.87 8.56 -19.18
C LEU A 106 -5.29 7.11 -18.95
N LEU A 107 -6.15 6.56 -19.81
CA LEU A 107 -6.76 5.24 -19.65
C LEU A 107 -5.75 4.10 -19.78
N ILE A 108 -4.80 4.18 -20.71
CA ILE A 108 -3.86 3.08 -20.96
C ILE A 108 -2.97 2.73 -19.76
N PHE A 109 -2.68 3.74 -18.93
CA PHE A 109 -1.98 3.56 -17.66
C PHE A 109 -2.77 2.63 -16.73
N PHE A 110 -4.07 2.85 -16.56
CA PHE A 110 -4.89 2.03 -15.67
C PHE A 110 -5.07 0.61 -16.19
N ILE A 111 -5.15 0.42 -17.51
CA ILE A 111 -5.26 -0.91 -18.13
C ILE A 111 -4.00 -1.74 -17.84
N THR A 112 -2.82 -1.17 -18.11
CA THR A 112 -1.54 -1.84 -17.86
C THR A 112 -1.31 -2.05 -16.36
N TYR A 113 -1.65 -1.05 -15.53
CA TYR A 113 -1.58 -1.16 -14.08
C TYR A 113 -2.42 -2.35 -13.58
N PHE A 114 -3.69 -2.45 -13.97
CA PHE A 114 -4.59 -3.54 -13.58
C PHE A 114 -4.05 -4.94 -13.94
N ILE A 115 -3.53 -5.10 -15.17
CA ILE A 115 -3.07 -6.41 -15.67
C ILE A 115 -1.82 -6.88 -14.94
N PHE A 116 -0.87 -5.98 -14.66
CA PHE A 116 0.45 -6.34 -14.13
C PHE A 116 0.53 -6.31 -12.61
N GLU A 117 -0.52 -5.86 -11.92
CA GLU A 117 -0.55 -5.75 -10.47
C GLU A 117 -0.38 -7.10 -9.77
N LEU A 118 -1.17 -8.09 -10.20
CA LEU A 118 -1.14 -9.44 -9.65
C LEU A 118 0.15 -10.19 -10.03
N PRO A 119 0.59 -10.22 -11.31
CA PRO A 119 1.87 -10.82 -11.69
C PRO A 119 3.07 -10.23 -10.93
N SER A 120 3.13 -8.89 -10.81
CA SER A 120 4.25 -8.22 -10.15
C SER A 120 4.33 -8.56 -8.66
N ASN A 121 3.20 -8.69 -7.96
CA ASN A 121 3.21 -9.04 -6.54
C ASN A 121 3.64 -10.51 -6.31
N ILE A 122 3.36 -11.42 -7.26
CA ILE A 122 3.89 -12.81 -7.19
C ILE A 122 5.42 -12.82 -7.32
N VAL A 123 5.99 -11.94 -8.15
CA VAL A 123 7.44 -11.83 -8.34
C VAL A 123 8.13 -11.22 -7.11
N LEU A 124 7.47 -10.27 -6.43
CA LEU A 124 7.99 -9.58 -5.24
C LEU A 124 8.54 -10.54 -4.19
N ARG A 125 7.78 -11.59 -3.83
CA ARG A 125 8.23 -12.55 -2.81
C ARG A 125 9.37 -13.43 -3.29
N LYS A 126 9.47 -13.75 -4.59
CA LYS A 126 10.57 -14.54 -5.16
C LYS A 126 11.89 -13.74 -5.14
N VAL A 127 11.86 -12.51 -5.63
CA VAL A 127 13.04 -11.66 -5.83
C VAL A 127 13.49 -10.95 -4.54
N GLY A 128 12.58 -10.78 -3.58
CA GLY A 128 12.81 -10.04 -2.34
C GLY A 128 12.34 -8.59 -2.47
N ALA A 129 11.82 -8.03 -1.38
CA ALA A 129 11.09 -6.77 -1.44
C ALA A 129 12.00 -5.58 -1.76
N ALA A 130 13.20 -5.54 -1.17
CA ALA A 130 14.16 -4.47 -1.40
C ALA A 130 14.64 -4.39 -2.85
N ASN A 131 14.84 -5.55 -3.50
CA ASN A 131 15.32 -5.62 -4.88
C ASN A 131 14.20 -5.25 -5.85
N TRP A 132 13.02 -5.86 -5.69
CA TRP A 132 11.93 -5.70 -6.63
C TRP A 132 11.31 -4.31 -6.55
N LEU A 133 10.99 -3.80 -5.35
CA LEU A 133 10.39 -2.46 -5.20
C LEU A 133 11.34 -1.36 -5.70
N ALA A 134 12.64 -1.49 -5.47
CA ALA A 134 13.63 -0.55 -6.00
C ALA A 134 13.79 -0.66 -7.53
N PHE A 135 13.76 -1.87 -8.09
CA PHE A 135 13.78 -2.09 -9.53
C PHE A 135 12.57 -1.46 -10.23
N LEU A 136 11.37 -1.66 -9.68
CA LEU A 136 10.17 -1.02 -10.19
C LEU A 136 10.35 0.51 -10.16
N CYS A 137 10.79 1.06 -9.01
CA CYS A 137 10.99 2.51 -8.81
C CYS A 137 11.97 3.12 -9.80
N PHE A 138 13.08 2.43 -10.01
CA PHE A 138 14.10 2.84 -10.95
C PHE A 138 13.59 2.79 -12.40
N SER A 139 12.91 1.71 -12.77
CA SER A 139 12.41 1.49 -14.13
C SER A 139 11.36 2.52 -14.51
N TRP A 140 10.40 2.80 -13.62
CA TRP A 140 9.37 3.81 -13.91
C TRP A 140 9.95 5.24 -13.88
N GLY A 141 10.93 5.52 -13.01
CA GLY A 141 11.63 6.81 -13.01
C GLY A 141 12.32 7.11 -14.34
N ILE A 142 12.96 6.09 -14.96
CA ILE A 142 13.55 6.22 -16.30
C ILE A 142 12.47 6.48 -17.36
N VAL A 143 11.32 5.82 -17.27
CA VAL A 143 10.21 6.03 -18.21
C VAL A 143 9.67 7.47 -18.12
N ILE A 144 9.51 8.01 -16.91
CA ILE A 144 9.09 9.40 -16.68
C ILE A 144 10.14 10.37 -17.22
N LEU A 145 11.42 10.13 -16.95
CA LEU A 145 12.52 10.92 -17.51
C LEU A 145 12.46 10.95 -19.05
N GLY A 146 12.23 9.78 -19.67
CA GLY A 146 12.06 9.63 -21.12
C GLY A 146 10.86 10.39 -21.68
N ALA A 147 9.74 10.44 -20.95
CA ALA A 147 8.53 11.15 -21.36
C ALA A 147 8.77 12.66 -21.58
N GLY A 148 9.72 13.27 -20.84
CA GLY A 148 10.11 14.67 -21.04
C GLY A 148 10.76 14.97 -22.39
N PHE A 149 11.29 13.94 -23.06
CA PHE A 149 11.90 14.05 -24.39
C PHE A 149 10.96 13.67 -25.53
N ALA A 150 9.70 13.33 -25.22
CA ALA A 150 8.73 12.93 -26.23
C ALA A 150 8.46 14.06 -27.25
N LYS A 151 8.38 13.72 -28.54
CA LYS A 151 8.09 14.63 -29.65
C LYS A 151 6.71 14.40 -30.24
N GLN A 152 6.13 13.22 -30.00
CA GLN A 152 4.83 12.82 -30.54
C GLN A 152 3.90 12.34 -29.42
N TRP A 153 2.59 12.51 -29.61
CA TRP A 153 1.59 12.12 -28.61
C TRP A 153 1.62 10.62 -28.29
N TRP A 154 1.90 9.76 -29.29
CA TRP A 154 1.95 8.31 -29.10
C TRP A 154 3.15 7.88 -28.24
N GLU A 155 4.25 8.64 -28.24
CA GLU A 155 5.40 8.38 -27.38
C GLU A 155 5.02 8.55 -25.91
N ILE A 156 4.23 9.57 -25.59
CA ILE A 156 3.64 9.75 -24.25
C ILE A 156 2.71 8.57 -23.91
N VAL A 157 1.90 8.09 -24.84
CA VAL A 157 1.02 6.92 -24.61
C VAL A 157 1.83 5.67 -24.28
N ILE A 158 2.95 5.42 -24.98
CA ILE A 158 3.86 4.31 -24.67
C ILE A 158 4.49 4.48 -23.29
N CYS A 159 5.01 5.68 -22.98
CA CYS A 159 5.53 5.98 -21.65
C CYS A 159 4.48 5.73 -20.56
N ARG A 160 3.21 6.06 -20.81
CA ARG A 160 2.11 5.82 -19.88
C ARG A 160 1.78 4.34 -19.69
N ALA A 161 1.85 3.55 -20.76
CA ALA A 161 1.69 2.10 -20.69
C ALA A 161 2.84 1.44 -19.89
N LEU A 162 4.09 1.85 -20.13
CA LEU A 162 5.26 1.36 -19.39
C LEU A 162 5.25 1.80 -17.93
N LEU A 163 4.81 3.03 -17.65
CA LEU A 163 4.60 3.54 -16.30
C LEU A 163 3.60 2.67 -15.55
N GLY A 164 2.44 2.36 -16.16
CA GLY A 164 1.45 1.47 -15.54
C GLY A 164 2.00 0.07 -15.26
N LEU A 165 2.75 -0.51 -16.21
CA LEU A 165 3.44 -1.80 -16.05
C LEU A 165 4.39 -1.81 -14.84
N PHE A 166 5.27 -0.82 -14.70
CA PHE A 166 6.27 -0.80 -13.64
C PHE A 166 5.70 -0.36 -12.29
N GLU A 167 4.70 0.51 -12.27
CA GLU A 167 4.13 1.02 -11.03
C GLU A 167 3.15 0.03 -10.38
N ALA A 168 2.54 -0.87 -11.17
CA ALA A 168 1.50 -1.82 -10.74
C ALA A 168 1.83 -2.60 -9.47
N GLY A 169 3.07 -3.08 -9.35
CA GLY A 169 3.48 -3.91 -8.21
C GLY A 169 3.86 -3.14 -6.97
N PHE A 170 4.02 -1.82 -7.05
CA PHE A 170 4.67 -1.06 -5.98
C PHE A 170 3.76 -0.91 -4.75
N PHE A 171 2.55 -0.37 -4.93
CA PHE A 171 1.61 -0.17 -3.84
C PHE A 171 1.18 -1.49 -3.16
N PRO A 172 0.65 -2.51 -3.86
CA PRO A 172 0.28 -3.76 -3.22
C PRO A 172 1.49 -4.48 -2.62
N GLY A 173 2.68 -4.30 -3.19
CA GLY A 173 3.92 -4.81 -2.63
C GLY A 173 4.30 -4.15 -1.31
N CYS A 174 4.12 -2.82 -1.18
CA CYS A 174 4.29 -2.10 0.08
C CYS A 174 3.29 -2.58 1.13
N VAL A 175 2.01 -2.71 0.76
CA VAL A 175 0.96 -3.19 1.67
C VAL A 175 1.26 -4.61 2.14
N TYR A 176 1.63 -5.51 1.23
CA TYR A 176 1.99 -6.88 1.55
C TYR A 176 3.21 -6.94 2.47
N LEU A 177 4.27 -6.19 2.16
CA LEU A 177 5.48 -6.12 2.98
C LEU A 177 5.16 -5.63 4.40
N ILE A 178 4.40 -4.55 4.55
CA ILE A 178 3.95 -4.06 5.86
C ILE A 178 3.13 -5.15 6.58
N SER A 179 2.23 -5.85 5.89
CA SER A 179 1.44 -6.93 6.48
C SER A 179 2.26 -8.12 7.00
N CYS A 180 3.47 -8.33 6.47
CA CYS A 180 4.39 -9.37 6.93
C CYS A 180 5.21 -8.96 8.17
N TRP A 181 5.34 -7.66 8.44
CA TRP A 181 6.16 -7.15 9.55
C TRP A 181 5.37 -6.86 10.84
N TYR A 182 4.04 -6.70 10.75
CA TYR A 182 3.21 -6.24 11.86
C TYR A 182 1.98 -7.14 12.11
N THR A 183 1.47 -7.11 13.34
CA THR A 183 0.28 -7.86 13.78
C THR A 183 -1.04 -7.19 13.37
N ARG A 184 -2.18 -7.89 13.51
CA ARG A 184 -3.53 -7.43 13.06
C ARG A 184 -3.90 -6.00 13.48
N TYR A 185 -3.51 -5.61 14.69
CA TYR A 185 -3.92 -4.35 15.30
C TYR A 185 -2.79 -3.30 15.29
N GLU A 186 -1.74 -3.58 14.54
CA GLU A 186 -0.59 -2.68 14.33
C GLU A 186 -0.51 -2.20 12.89
N VAL A 187 -0.98 -3.01 11.93
CA VAL A 187 -0.88 -2.74 10.48
C VAL A 187 -1.56 -1.42 10.08
N GLN A 188 -2.75 -1.10 10.59
CA GLN A 188 -3.50 0.08 10.11
C GLN A 188 -2.74 1.39 10.39
N LYS A 189 -2.22 1.59 11.61
CA LYS A 189 -1.39 2.76 11.94
C LYS A 189 -0.21 2.94 10.98
N ARG A 190 0.46 1.86 10.57
CA ARG A 190 1.63 1.93 9.67
C ARG A 190 1.22 2.20 8.23
N LEU A 191 0.15 1.55 7.76
CA LEU A 191 -0.44 1.86 6.46
C LEU A 191 -0.90 3.31 6.39
N ALA A 192 -1.49 3.83 7.46
CA ALA A 192 -1.91 5.22 7.55
C ALA A 192 -0.73 6.20 7.54
N ALA A 193 0.36 5.91 8.26
CA ALA A 193 1.57 6.72 8.23
C ALA A 193 2.25 6.71 6.85
N PHE A 194 2.33 5.54 6.22
CA PHE A 194 2.80 5.38 4.83
C PHE A 194 1.94 6.20 3.86
N TYR A 195 0.61 6.07 3.96
CA TYR A 195 -0.33 6.72 3.05
C TYR A 195 -0.44 8.23 3.31
N ALA A 196 -0.24 8.69 4.55
CA ALA A 196 -0.19 10.10 4.90
C ALA A 196 0.91 10.86 4.15
N ILE A 197 2.08 10.24 3.96
CA ILE A 197 3.17 10.82 3.16
C ILE A 197 2.71 11.03 1.70
N ASN A 198 1.96 10.07 1.15
CA ASN A 198 1.40 10.16 -0.19
C ASN A 198 0.34 11.28 -0.31
N ILE A 199 -0.54 11.43 0.69
CA ILE A 199 -1.54 12.52 0.70
C ILE A 199 -0.85 13.88 0.69
N LEU A 200 0.16 14.08 1.55
CA LEU A 200 0.94 15.32 1.59
C LEU A 200 1.63 15.58 0.25
N ALA A 201 2.28 14.56 -0.32
CA ALA A 201 2.97 14.68 -1.59
C ALA A 201 2.02 15.04 -2.75
N ASN A 202 0.80 14.49 -2.79
CA ASN A 202 -0.21 14.88 -3.77
C ASN A 202 -0.63 16.35 -3.61
N GLY A 203 -0.87 16.80 -2.37
CA GLY A 203 -1.22 18.19 -2.09
C GLY A 203 -0.14 19.18 -2.51
N PHE A 204 1.13 18.92 -2.15
CA PHE A 204 2.26 19.77 -2.50
C PHE A 204 2.77 19.56 -3.94
N GLY A 205 2.50 18.42 -4.57
CA GLY A 205 2.93 18.09 -5.93
C GLY A 205 2.37 19.06 -6.96
N SER A 206 1.14 19.53 -6.74
CA SER A 206 0.50 20.60 -7.50
C SER A 206 1.30 21.92 -7.47
N ILE A 207 1.83 22.28 -6.29
CA ILE A 207 2.65 23.49 -6.09
C ILE A 207 4.03 23.29 -6.73
N LEU A 208 4.64 22.11 -6.55
CA LEU A 208 5.91 21.75 -7.18
C LEU A 208 5.81 21.85 -8.71
N ALA A 209 4.74 21.32 -9.31
CA ALA A 209 4.51 21.38 -10.75
C ALA A 209 4.38 22.81 -11.25
N TYR A 210 3.65 23.68 -10.53
CA TYR A 210 3.59 25.11 -10.84
C TYR A 210 4.97 25.78 -10.79
N GLY A 211 5.77 25.47 -9.77
CA GLY A 211 7.14 25.98 -9.66
C GLY A 211 8.04 25.56 -10.83
N ILE A 212 7.96 24.30 -11.26
CA ILE A 212 8.72 23.77 -12.39
C ILE A 212 8.24 24.38 -13.72
N MET A 213 6.93 24.61 -13.87
CA MET A 213 6.34 25.20 -15.08
C MET A 213 6.93 26.59 -15.39
N GLN A 214 7.42 27.34 -14.39
CA GLN A 214 8.09 28.63 -14.58
C GLN A 214 9.44 28.52 -15.32
N LEU A 215 9.98 27.31 -15.54
CA LEU A 215 11.16 27.08 -16.37
C LEU A 215 10.84 27.08 -17.88
N HIS A 216 9.61 27.40 -18.27
CA HIS A 216 9.20 27.52 -19.66
C HIS A 216 10.15 28.44 -20.45
N GLY A 217 10.65 27.96 -21.59
CA GLY A 217 11.56 28.70 -22.47
C GLY A 217 13.04 28.59 -22.09
N LYS A 218 13.39 28.03 -20.92
CA LYS A 218 14.80 27.73 -20.61
C LYS A 218 15.30 26.57 -21.46
N ASN A 219 16.49 26.74 -22.04
CA ASN A 219 17.15 25.81 -22.95
C ASN A 219 16.30 25.40 -24.17
N GLY A 220 15.35 26.24 -24.59
CA GLY A 220 14.47 25.95 -25.73
C GLY A 220 13.39 24.90 -25.48
N TYR A 221 13.21 24.44 -24.22
CA TYR A 221 12.17 23.48 -23.86
C TYR A 221 10.93 24.16 -23.27
N ALA A 222 9.76 23.62 -23.61
CA ALA A 222 8.50 23.99 -22.99
C ALA A 222 8.45 23.52 -21.52
N GLY A 223 7.72 24.26 -20.69
CA GLY A 223 7.63 24.00 -19.24
C GLY A 223 7.17 22.59 -18.89
N TRP A 224 6.30 21.98 -19.72
CA TRP A 224 5.82 20.62 -19.51
C TRP A 224 6.91 19.55 -19.57
N ARG A 225 7.96 19.75 -20.39
CA ARG A 225 9.08 18.82 -20.51
C ARG A 225 9.90 18.79 -19.22
N TRP A 226 10.12 19.97 -18.62
CA TRP A 226 10.84 20.10 -17.35
C TRP A 226 10.12 19.40 -16.19
N ILE A 227 8.78 19.36 -16.19
CA ILE A 227 8.00 18.63 -15.19
C ILE A 227 8.39 17.14 -15.20
N PHE A 228 8.39 16.51 -16.37
CA PHE A 228 8.76 15.10 -16.50
C PHE A 228 10.25 14.85 -16.21
N ILE A 229 11.15 15.72 -16.69
CA ILE A 229 12.60 15.55 -16.50
C ILE A 229 12.97 15.62 -15.01
N ILE A 230 12.52 16.66 -14.31
CA ILE A 230 12.89 16.88 -12.90
C ILE A 230 12.27 15.79 -12.02
N ASN A 231 11.00 15.47 -12.22
CA ASN A 231 10.34 14.42 -11.43
C ASN A 231 10.94 13.04 -11.71
N GLY A 232 11.25 12.72 -12.97
CA GLY A 232 11.94 11.48 -13.33
C GLY A 232 13.31 11.34 -12.67
N LEU A 233 14.12 12.41 -12.65
CA LEU A 233 15.42 12.42 -11.95
C LEU A 233 15.25 12.22 -10.44
N MET A 234 14.29 12.90 -9.82
CA MET A 234 13.98 12.72 -8.39
C MET A 234 13.56 11.28 -8.08
N THR A 235 12.76 10.66 -8.95
CA THR A 235 12.33 9.26 -8.83
C THR A 235 13.50 8.30 -8.94
N VAL A 236 14.38 8.47 -9.94
CA VAL A 236 15.57 7.63 -10.09
C VAL A 236 16.49 7.73 -8.87
N PHE A 237 16.71 8.95 -8.35
CA PHE A 237 17.50 9.16 -7.14
C PHE A 237 16.89 8.44 -5.92
N LEU A 238 15.58 8.59 -5.70
CA LEU A 238 14.89 7.90 -4.63
C LEU A 238 14.86 6.39 -4.80
N ALA A 239 14.85 5.87 -6.03
CA ALA A 239 14.94 4.44 -6.30
C ALA A 239 16.29 3.86 -5.86
N VAL A 240 17.38 4.58 -6.15
CA VAL A 240 18.73 4.19 -5.70
C VAL A 240 18.83 4.20 -4.18
N LEU A 241 18.27 5.22 -3.51
CA LEU A 241 18.17 5.23 -2.05
C LEU A 241 17.27 4.10 -1.52
N GLY A 242 16.14 3.85 -2.19
CA GLY A 242 15.20 2.79 -1.87
C GLY A 242 15.87 1.42 -1.87
N ARG A 243 16.76 1.15 -2.83
CA ARG A 243 17.53 -0.09 -2.90
C ARG A 243 18.36 -0.37 -1.64
N ILE A 244 18.83 0.69 -0.97
CA ILE A 244 19.67 0.63 0.24
C ILE A 244 18.81 0.64 1.51
N LEU A 245 17.73 1.40 1.51
CA LEU A 245 16.92 1.68 2.70
C LEU A 245 15.77 0.70 2.90
N ILE A 246 15.14 0.18 1.84
CA ILE A 246 14.02 -0.77 1.93
C ILE A 246 14.48 -2.04 2.64
N VAL A 247 13.70 -2.48 3.63
CA VAL A 247 13.93 -3.70 4.39
C VAL A 247 13.23 -4.86 3.70
N ASP A 248 13.90 -6.01 3.59
CA ASP A 248 13.31 -7.22 3.01
C ASP A 248 12.32 -7.89 4.00
N PHE A 249 11.73 -9.03 3.65
CA PHE A 249 10.84 -9.77 4.54
C PHE A 249 11.54 -10.29 5.80
N PRO A 250 10.84 -10.47 6.94
CA PRO A 250 11.44 -10.93 8.21
C PRO A 250 12.31 -12.19 8.09
N ASP A 251 11.86 -13.16 7.29
CA ASP A 251 12.54 -14.42 6.97
C ASP A 251 13.80 -14.25 6.09
N LYS A 252 13.88 -13.15 5.33
CA LYS A 252 14.99 -12.85 4.40
C LYS A 252 15.96 -11.80 4.93
N VAL A 253 15.63 -11.09 6.00
CA VAL A 253 16.45 -10.00 6.57
C VAL A 253 17.87 -10.43 6.91
N HIS A 254 18.08 -11.67 7.38
CA HIS A 254 19.41 -12.20 7.67
C HIS A 254 20.27 -12.43 6.44
N LYS A 255 19.64 -12.73 5.30
CA LYS A 255 20.29 -12.91 4.01
C LYS A 255 20.47 -11.58 3.27
N SER A 256 19.97 -10.48 3.83
CA SER A 256 20.10 -9.16 3.26
C SER A 256 21.53 -8.65 3.36
N ARG A 257 21.97 -7.92 2.33
CA ARG A 257 23.32 -7.40 2.16
C ARG A 257 23.76 -6.46 3.30
N MET A 258 22.82 -5.90 4.06
CA MET A 258 23.07 -5.12 5.26
C MET A 258 22.18 -5.62 6.42
N PRO A 259 22.69 -6.51 7.30
CA PRO A 259 21.92 -6.99 8.44
C PRO A 259 21.63 -5.83 9.40
N PHE A 260 20.41 -5.29 9.29
CA PHE A 260 19.94 -4.17 10.10
C PHE A 260 19.52 -4.61 11.51
N LEU A 261 19.14 -5.87 11.65
CA LEU A 261 18.58 -6.46 12.87
C LEU A 261 19.48 -7.60 13.35
N LYS A 262 19.66 -7.70 14.67
CA LYS A 262 20.35 -8.84 15.27
C LYS A 262 19.46 -10.09 15.19
N PRO A 263 20.02 -11.31 15.17
CA PRO A 263 19.21 -12.53 15.10
C PRO A 263 18.16 -12.69 16.19
N ALA A 264 18.50 -12.30 17.42
CA ALA A 264 17.54 -12.26 18.53
C ALA A 264 16.35 -11.32 18.27
N GLN A 265 16.57 -10.19 17.60
CA GLN A 265 15.52 -9.21 17.29
C GLN A 265 14.56 -9.74 16.22
N VAL A 266 15.09 -10.44 15.21
CA VAL A 266 14.25 -11.04 14.17
C VAL A 266 13.43 -12.20 14.74
N LYS A 267 14.03 -13.04 15.57
CA LYS A 267 13.32 -14.15 16.23
C LYS A 267 12.14 -13.65 17.07
N ILE A 268 12.33 -12.59 17.86
CA ILE A 268 11.25 -11.98 18.64
C ILE A 268 10.10 -11.48 17.76
N ILE A 269 10.37 -10.94 16.57
CA ILE A 269 9.32 -10.53 15.64
C ILE A 269 8.59 -11.74 15.04
N GLN A 270 9.33 -12.79 14.68
CA GLN A 270 8.74 -14.03 14.17
C GLN A 270 7.85 -14.68 15.24
N ASP A 271 8.33 -14.79 16.48
CA ASP A 271 7.57 -15.29 17.62
C ASP A 271 6.33 -14.42 17.90
N LYS A 272 6.45 -13.09 17.75
CA LYS A 272 5.30 -12.18 17.83
C LYS A 272 4.26 -12.45 16.74
N LEU A 273 4.70 -12.67 15.50
CA LEU A 273 3.82 -12.94 14.37
C LEU A 273 3.15 -14.31 14.50
N ASP A 274 3.88 -15.32 14.97
CA ASP A 274 3.34 -16.65 15.22
C ASP A 274 2.31 -16.67 16.34
N ARG A 275 2.53 -15.92 17.43
CA ARG A 275 1.53 -15.76 18.48
C ARG A 275 0.23 -15.10 18.00
N ASP A 276 0.29 -14.26 16.97
CA ASP A 276 -0.89 -13.58 16.41
C ASP A 276 -1.66 -14.46 15.40
N ARG A 277 -0.95 -15.24 14.57
CA ARG A 277 -1.57 -15.92 13.41
C ARG A 277 -1.03 -17.32 13.07
N GLN A 278 0.03 -17.80 13.73
CA GLN A 278 0.78 -19.00 13.34
C GLN A 278 1.09 -19.00 11.84
N ASP A 279 1.81 -17.96 11.40
CA ASP A 279 1.99 -17.61 9.98
C ASP A 279 3.39 -17.03 9.72
N ALA A 280 4.39 -17.31 10.58
CA ALA A 280 5.78 -16.92 10.34
C ALA A 280 6.45 -17.82 9.29
N GLU A 281 6.02 -19.08 9.16
CA GLU A 281 6.53 -19.97 8.12
C GLU A 281 6.00 -19.58 6.72
N PHE A 282 6.91 -19.58 5.76
CA PHE A 282 6.59 -19.22 4.38
C PHE A 282 5.81 -20.33 3.68
N ASP A 283 4.60 -20.00 3.23
CA ASP A 283 3.80 -20.87 2.37
C ASP A 283 4.00 -20.54 0.88
N PRO A 284 4.59 -21.44 0.06
CA PRO A 284 4.74 -21.20 -1.37
C PRO A 284 3.38 -21.14 -2.09
N LEU A 285 3.25 -20.15 -2.99
CA LEU A 285 2.07 -20.03 -3.85
C LEU A 285 2.14 -21.07 -4.97
N ASP A 286 1.31 -22.11 -4.86
CA ASP A 286 1.05 -23.04 -5.96
C ASP A 286 -0.12 -22.58 -6.83
N LYS A 287 -0.18 -23.05 -8.09
CA LYS A 287 -1.27 -22.76 -9.04
C LYS A 287 -2.63 -23.12 -8.45
N ALA A 288 -2.73 -24.26 -7.76
CA ALA A 288 -3.97 -24.68 -7.11
C ALA A 288 -4.42 -23.67 -6.03
N LYS A 289 -3.49 -23.20 -5.18
CA LYS A 289 -3.77 -22.19 -4.15
C LYS A 289 -4.18 -20.85 -4.77
N PHE A 290 -3.55 -20.48 -5.88
CA PHE A 290 -3.90 -19.27 -6.63
C PHE A 290 -5.34 -19.30 -7.16
N PHE A 291 -5.74 -20.36 -7.87
CA PHE A 291 -7.11 -20.46 -8.38
C PHE A 291 -8.14 -20.64 -7.27
N ASN A 292 -7.79 -21.32 -6.17
CA ASN A 292 -8.66 -21.42 -5.00
C ASN A 292 -8.85 -20.06 -4.31
N ALA A 293 -7.80 -19.24 -4.24
CA ALA A 293 -7.89 -17.87 -3.75
C ALA A 293 -8.88 -17.05 -4.59
N LEU A 294 -8.78 -17.11 -5.92
CA LEU A 294 -9.69 -16.37 -6.82
C LEU A 294 -11.15 -16.86 -6.75
N LYS A 295 -11.42 -18.07 -6.29
CA LYS A 295 -12.79 -18.57 -6.06
C LYS A 295 -13.42 -18.03 -4.78
N ARG A 296 -12.64 -17.46 -3.86
CA ARG A 296 -13.15 -16.91 -2.59
C ARG A 296 -13.90 -15.60 -2.84
N TRP A 297 -15.21 -15.61 -2.66
CA TRP A 297 -16.08 -14.46 -2.88
C TRP A 297 -15.74 -13.27 -1.96
N GLU A 298 -15.18 -13.52 -0.76
CA GLU A 298 -14.78 -12.47 0.18
C GLU A 298 -13.69 -11.58 -0.42
N LEU A 299 -12.77 -12.13 -1.22
CA LEU A 299 -11.72 -11.35 -1.86
C LEU A 299 -12.30 -10.38 -2.89
N TRP A 300 -13.31 -10.82 -3.64
CA TRP A 300 -14.03 -9.97 -4.59
C TRP A 300 -14.79 -8.87 -3.87
N PHE A 301 -15.44 -9.17 -2.73
CA PHE A 301 -16.07 -8.13 -1.90
C PHE A 301 -15.08 -7.03 -1.49
N PHE A 302 -13.91 -7.41 -0.94
CA PHE A 302 -12.89 -6.42 -0.57
C PHE A 302 -12.33 -5.64 -1.77
N SER A 303 -12.29 -6.28 -2.93
CA SER A 303 -11.85 -5.65 -4.18
C SER A 303 -12.87 -4.61 -4.67
N PHE A 304 -14.15 -4.97 -4.74
CA PHE A 304 -15.22 -4.01 -5.05
C PHE A 304 -15.35 -2.89 -4.01
N LEU A 305 -15.13 -3.20 -2.72
CA LEU A 305 -15.05 -2.20 -1.66
C LEU A 305 -13.92 -1.19 -1.94
N PHE A 306 -12.74 -1.67 -2.35
CA PHE A 306 -11.61 -0.81 -2.67
C PHE A 306 -11.81 -0.01 -3.96
N PHE A 307 -12.46 -0.58 -4.97
CA PHE A 307 -12.96 0.14 -6.15
C PHE A 307 -13.80 1.36 -5.73
N ALA A 308 -14.78 1.15 -4.86
CA ALA A 308 -15.67 2.23 -4.41
C ALA A 308 -14.94 3.30 -3.59
N ILE A 309 -13.99 2.90 -2.74
CA ILE A 309 -13.16 3.83 -1.96
C ILE A 309 -12.26 4.67 -2.86
N THR A 310 -11.61 4.06 -3.84
CA THR A 310 -10.68 4.76 -4.74
C THR A 310 -11.40 5.65 -5.75
N SER A 311 -12.64 5.31 -6.12
CA SER A 311 -13.46 6.11 -7.05
C SER A 311 -13.63 7.56 -6.58
N ILE A 312 -13.95 7.78 -5.30
CA ILE A 312 -14.06 9.14 -4.74
C ILE A 312 -12.69 9.84 -4.64
N VAL A 313 -11.62 9.11 -4.31
CA VAL A 313 -10.26 9.67 -4.21
C VAL A 313 -9.79 10.19 -5.56
N TYR A 314 -9.92 9.38 -6.62
CA TYR A 314 -9.54 9.78 -7.96
C TYR A 314 -10.44 10.87 -8.53
N ALA A 315 -11.75 10.82 -8.27
CA ALA A 315 -12.67 11.87 -8.69
C ALA A 315 -12.28 13.22 -8.09
N ILE A 316 -12.03 13.29 -6.77
CA ILE A 316 -11.56 14.53 -6.14
C ILE A 316 -10.21 14.94 -6.72
N ALA A 317 -9.26 14.02 -6.87
CA ALA A 317 -7.92 14.34 -7.37
C ALA A 317 -7.93 14.93 -8.79
N PHE A 318 -8.75 14.40 -9.70
CA PHE A 318 -8.80 14.87 -11.09
C PHE A 318 -9.61 16.16 -11.25
N PHE A 319 -10.69 16.32 -10.50
CA PHE A 319 -11.64 17.42 -10.70
C PHE A 319 -11.48 18.57 -9.71
N LEU A 320 -10.72 18.41 -8.62
CA LEU A 320 -10.50 19.48 -7.65
C LEU A 320 -9.97 20.78 -8.29
N PRO A 321 -8.93 20.77 -9.15
CA PRO A 321 -8.47 21.99 -9.79
C PRO A 321 -9.56 22.68 -10.63
N ILE A 322 -10.39 21.88 -11.31
CA ILE A 322 -11.49 22.37 -12.16
C ILE A 322 -12.60 22.99 -11.30
N ILE A 323 -12.94 22.36 -10.17
CA ILE A 323 -13.92 22.89 -9.21
C ILE A 323 -13.44 24.23 -8.64
N LEU A 324 -12.16 24.32 -8.26
CA LEU A 324 -11.55 25.54 -7.74
C LEU A 324 -11.46 26.64 -8.81
N GLN A 325 -11.18 26.28 -10.07
CA GLN A 325 -11.24 27.23 -11.17
C GLN A 325 -12.66 27.75 -11.38
N GLY A 326 -13.67 26.89 -11.22
CA GLY A 326 -15.09 27.27 -11.22
C GLY A 326 -15.49 28.22 -10.08
N PHE A 327 -14.65 28.38 -9.04
CA PHE A 327 -14.85 29.40 -8.01
C PHE A 327 -14.38 30.80 -8.44
N GLY A 328 -13.74 30.91 -9.62
CA GLY A 328 -13.17 32.15 -10.14
C GLY A 328 -11.73 32.43 -9.69
N TYR A 329 -11.02 31.42 -9.15
CA TYR A 329 -9.62 31.56 -8.77
C TYR A 329 -8.70 31.56 -9.99
N ASP A 330 -7.62 32.35 -9.91
CA ASP A 330 -6.55 32.29 -10.91
C ASP A 330 -5.77 30.97 -10.81
N VAL A 331 -4.99 30.66 -11.84
CA VAL A 331 -4.25 29.38 -11.92
C VAL A 331 -3.35 29.19 -10.70
N LYS A 332 -2.66 30.25 -10.25
CA LYS A 332 -1.77 30.20 -9.08
C LYS A 332 -2.55 29.83 -7.82
N MET A 333 -3.68 30.48 -7.58
CA MET A 333 -4.51 30.23 -6.42
C MET A 333 -5.17 28.86 -6.47
N VAL A 334 -5.56 28.36 -7.65
CA VAL A 334 -6.09 26.99 -7.81
C VAL A 334 -5.08 25.95 -7.33
N PHE A 335 -3.84 25.98 -7.84
CA PHE A 335 -2.80 25.03 -7.43
C PHE A 335 -2.45 25.15 -5.94
N LEU A 336 -2.49 26.37 -5.39
CA LEU A 336 -2.27 26.61 -3.96
C LEU A 336 -3.43 26.06 -3.10
N MET A 337 -4.68 26.24 -3.52
CA MET A 337 -5.87 25.79 -2.80
C MET A 337 -6.11 24.27 -2.88
N CYS A 338 -5.37 23.54 -3.71
CA CYS A 338 -5.37 22.07 -3.68
C CYS A 338 -4.65 21.50 -2.44
N ALA A 339 -3.67 22.22 -1.88
CA ALA A 339 -2.83 21.71 -0.79
C ALA A 339 -3.52 21.69 0.59
N PRO A 340 -4.27 22.73 1.03
CA PRO A 340 -4.86 22.77 2.36
C PRO A 340 -5.81 21.60 2.70
N PRO A 341 -6.73 21.16 1.80
CA PRO A 341 -7.57 19.99 2.08
C PRO A 341 -6.76 18.71 2.27
N ALA A 342 -5.68 18.53 1.49
CA ALA A 342 -4.78 17.40 1.63
C ALA A 342 -4.05 17.40 2.97
N CYS A 343 -3.51 18.57 3.36
CA CYS A 343 -2.83 18.75 4.64
C CYS A 343 -3.77 18.50 5.83
N ALA A 344 -5.04 18.91 5.74
CA ALA A 344 -6.03 18.67 6.79
C ALA A 344 -6.49 17.20 6.86
N ALA A 345 -6.48 16.47 5.74
CA ALA A 345 -6.84 15.05 5.71
C ALA A 345 -5.82 14.18 6.46
N VAL A 346 -4.55 14.57 6.49
CA VAL A 346 -3.45 13.80 7.13
C VAL A 346 -3.66 13.54 8.62
N PRO A 347 -3.83 14.57 9.49
CA PRO A 347 -4.06 14.32 10.91
C PRO A 347 -5.34 13.50 11.14
N TYR A 348 -6.38 13.69 10.31
CA TYR A 348 -7.61 12.92 10.37
C TYR A 348 -7.38 11.43 10.07
N VAL A 349 -6.67 11.10 8.99
CA VAL A 349 -6.33 9.71 8.59
C VAL A 349 -5.54 9.01 9.69
N LEU A 350 -4.54 9.70 10.28
CA LEU A 350 -3.74 9.17 11.38
C LEU A 350 -4.57 8.96 12.65
N PHE A 351 -5.43 9.91 12.99
CA PHE A 351 -6.29 9.85 14.17
C PHE A 351 -7.31 8.70 14.07
N ILE A 352 -8.04 8.59 12.97
CA ILE A 352 -9.01 7.50 12.76
C ILE A 352 -8.32 6.16 12.73
N SER A 353 -7.13 6.06 12.13
CA SER A 353 -6.36 4.81 12.12
C SER A 353 -5.86 4.42 13.50
N TRP A 354 -5.50 5.41 14.33
CA TRP A 354 -5.15 5.18 15.74
C TRP A 354 -6.36 4.66 16.54
N ILE A 355 -7.54 5.27 16.36
CA ILE A 355 -8.75 4.83 17.05
C ILE A 355 -9.19 3.44 16.57
N ALA A 356 -9.22 3.18 15.25
CA ALA A 356 -9.65 1.89 14.70
C ALA A 356 -8.78 0.73 15.22
N ASP A 357 -7.47 0.94 15.32
CA ASP A 357 -6.56 -0.04 15.94
C ASP A 357 -6.84 -0.20 17.44
N LYS A 358 -7.23 0.87 18.15
CA LYS A 358 -7.55 0.82 19.58
C LYS A 358 -8.90 0.12 19.85
N THR A 359 -9.90 0.34 19.00
CA THR A 359 -11.23 -0.30 19.15
C THR A 359 -11.26 -1.73 18.62
N LYS A 360 -10.22 -2.15 17.88
CA LYS A 360 -10.12 -3.49 17.25
C LYS A 360 -11.30 -3.81 16.33
N THR A 361 -11.97 -2.79 15.82
CA THR A 361 -13.09 -2.85 14.88
C THR A 361 -12.80 -1.94 13.72
N ARG A 362 -13.20 -2.32 12.51
CA ARG A 362 -12.89 -1.66 11.24
C ARG A 362 -14.16 -1.18 10.53
N ALA A 363 -15.18 -2.02 10.40
CA ALA A 363 -16.41 -1.67 9.66
C ALA A 363 -17.10 -0.37 10.13
N PRO A 364 -17.28 -0.10 11.44
CA PRO A 364 -17.93 1.14 11.87
C PRO A 364 -17.18 2.39 11.40
N TRP A 365 -15.84 2.32 11.40
CA TRP A 365 -14.99 3.41 10.92
C TRP A 365 -15.10 3.57 9.40
N ILE A 366 -15.17 2.46 8.64
CA ILE A 366 -15.38 2.52 7.19
C ILE A 366 -16.71 3.21 6.86
N MET A 367 -17.77 2.86 7.58
CA MET A 367 -19.10 3.44 7.39
C MET A 367 -19.14 4.93 7.78
N LEU A 368 -18.49 5.31 8.87
CA LEU A 368 -18.37 6.72 9.28
C LEU A 368 -17.69 7.56 8.20
N GLN A 369 -16.58 7.05 7.66
CA GLN A 369 -15.79 7.74 6.66
C GLN A 369 -16.51 7.84 5.31
N ALA A 370 -17.24 6.79 4.90
CA ALA A 370 -18.09 6.83 3.71
C ALA A 370 -19.21 7.87 3.87
N THR A 371 -19.83 7.94 5.05
CA THR A 371 -20.84 8.97 5.38
C THR A 371 -20.26 10.39 5.27
N LEU A 372 -19.05 10.62 5.80
CA LEU A 372 -18.36 11.91 5.66
C LEU A 372 -18.03 12.24 4.20
N GLY A 373 -17.65 11.24 3.41
CA GLY A 373 -17.48 11.37 1.96
C GLY A 373 -18.75 11.85 1.25
N ILE A 374 -19.90 11.22 1.56
CA ILE A 374 -21.21 11.60 1.01
C ILE A 374 -21.56 13.03 1.41
N ILE A 375 -21.44 13.38 2.69
CA ILE A 375 -21.73 14.74 3.18
C ILE A 375 -20.88 15.77 2.44
N GLY A 376 -19.57 15.51 2.31
CA GLY A 376 -18.67 16.39 1.57
C GLY A 376 -19.07 16.58 0.11
N LEU A 377 -19.38 15.50 -0.61
CA LEU A 377 -19.83 15.56 -2.01
C LEU A 377 -21.16 16.33 -2.16
N MET A 378 -22.12 16.10 -1.26
CA MET A 378 -23.40 16.81 -1.29
C MET A 378 -23.22 18.32 -1.05
N ILE A 379 -22.34 18.70 -0.13
CA ILE A 379 -22.01 20.11 0.13
C ILE A 379 -21.39 20.75 -1.13
N ILE A 380 -20.46 20.07 -1.80
CA ILE A 380 -19.82 20.57 -3.02
C ILE A 380 -20.85 20.81 -4.14
N GLY A 381 -21.79 19.87 -4.29
CA GLY A 381 -22.77 19.87 -5.38
C GLY A 381 -23.97 20.81 -5.20
N TYR A 382 -24.43 21.01 -3.97
CA TYR A 382 -25.72 21.67 -3.71
C TYR A 382 -25.64 22.96 -2.89
N CYS A 383 -24.59 23.17 -2.09
CA CYS A 383 -24.49 24.39 -1.29
C CYS A 383 -24.05 25.60 -2.14
N LYS A 384 -24.57 26.78 -1.78
CA LYS A 384 -24.15 28.06 -2.37
C LYS A 384 -22.97 28.65 -1.56
N GLY A 385 -22.08 29.36 -2.25
CA GLY A 385 -20.93 30.03 -1.65
C GLY A 385 -19.63 29.22 -1.74
N ASN A 386 -18.56 29.86 -2.21
CA ASN A 386 -17.27 29.20 -2.46
C ASN A 386 -16.65 28.63 -1.17
N GLY A 387 -16.76 29.34 -0.04
CA GLY A 387 -16.23 28.87 1.25
C GLY A 387 -16.91 27.58 1.75
N VAL A 388 -18.24 27.48 1.62
CA VAL A 388 -18.99 26.29 2.05
C VAL A 388 -18.67 25.10 1.14
N ARG A 389 -18.60 25.31 -0.18
CA ARG A 389 -18.20 24.27 -1.14
C ARG A 389 -16.76 23.82 -0.90
N TYR A 390 -15.87 24.74 -0.54
CA TYR A 390 -14.48 24.41 -0.16
C TYR A 390 -14.41 23.61 1.13
N PHE A 391 -15.24 23.92 2.15
CA PHE A 391 -15.38 23.07 3.33
C PHE A 391 -15.87 21.65 2.98
N GLY A 392 -16.77 21.51 2.01
CA GLY A 392 -17.18 20.20 1.48
C GLY A 392 -16.01 19.38 0.92
N ILE A 393 -15.03 20.03 0.27
CA ILE A 393 -13.81 19.38 -0.22
C ILE A 393 -12.98 18.82 0.94
N PHE A 394 -12.85 19.54 2.06
CA PHE A 394 -12.12 19.04 3.24
C PHE A 394 -12.75 17.76 3.78
N LEU A 395 -14.08 17.74 3.93
CA LEU A 395 -14.80 16.57 4.44
C LEU A 395 -14.70 15.37 3.49
N ALA A 396 -14.90 15.61 2.19
CA ALA A 396 -14.84 14.58 1.18
C ALA A 396 -13.44 13.96 1.11
N MET A 397 -12.39 14.79 1.12
CA MET A 397 -11.00 14.34 1.05
C MET A 397 -10.57 13.61 2.32
N ALA A 398 -11.00 14.06 3.49
CA ALA A 398 -10.73 13.39 4.77
C ALA A 398 -11.36 11.99 4.83
N GLY A 399 -12.65 11.87 4.51
CA GLY A 399 -13.38 10.60 4.51
C GLY A 399 -12.84 9.61 3.46
N ALA A 400 -12.61 10.09 2.23
CA ALA A 400 -12.11 9.27 1.14
C ALA A 400 -10.72 8.67 1.43
N ASN A 401 -9.78 9.49 1.90
CA ASN A 401 -8.40 9.05 2.13
C ASN A 401 -8.23 8.19 3.37
N ALA A 402 -9.03 8.41 4.42
CA ALA A 402 -8.94 7.57 5.63
C ALA A 402 -9.43 6.13 5.35
N ASN A 403 -10.31 5.96 4.35
CA ASN A 403 -10.92 4.66 4.07
C ASN A 403 -9.93 3.66 3.46
N ILE A 404 -8.92 4.16 2.74
CA ILE A 404 -7.87 3.33 2.11
C ILE A 404 -7.12 2.46 3.13
N PRO A 405 -6.41 3.02 4.14
CA PRO A 405 -5.70 2.19 5.11
C PRO A 405 -6.64 1.33 5.95
N THR A 406 -7.87 1.80 6.23
CA THR A 406 -8.86 1.04 7.00
C THR A 406 -9.32 -0.22 6.25
N ALA A 407 -9.63 -0.12 4.96
CA ALA A 407 -10.07 -1.24 4.13
C ALA A 407 -8.95 -2.26 3.86
N LEU A 408 -7.72 -1.79 3.64
CA LEU A 408 -6.54 -2.66 3.47
C LEU A 408 -6.26 -3.45 4.76
N ALA A 409 -6.34 -2.79 5.91
CA ALA A 409 -6.18 -3.46 7.20
C ALA A 409 -7.33 -4.44 7.48
N TRP A 410 -8.56 -4.11 7.11
CA TRP A 410 -9.71 -4.99 7.32
C TRP A 410 -9.60 -6.29 6.52
N GLN A 411 -9.17 -6.22 5.25
CA GLN A 411 -8.87 -7.40 4.45
C GLN A 411 -7.74 -8.21 5.10
N ALA A 412 -6.60 -7.56 5.38
CA ALA A 412 -5.41 -8.23 5.91
C ALA A 412 -5.65 -8.91 7.27
N ASN A 413 -6.64 -8.47 8.05
CA ASN A 413 -6.97 -9.06 9.35
C ASN A 413 -7.84 -10.33 9.26
N ASN A 414 -8.59 -10.46 8.17
CA ASN A 414 -9.58 -11.52 7.98
C ASN A 414 -9.10 -12.67 7.09
N ILE A 415 -7.83 -12.63 6.66
CA ILE A 415 -7.22 -13.63 5.79
C ILE A 415 -6.00 -14.23 6.48
N ARG A 416 -5.91 -15.56 6.53
CA ARG A 416 -4.74 -16.29 7.02
C ARG A 416 -3.90 -16.82 5.85
N GLY A 417 -2.58 -16.87 6.05
CA GLY A 417 -1.62 -17.41 5.08
C GLY A 417 -0.93 -16.33 4.27
N GLN A 418 0.41 -16.35 4.26
CA GLN A 418 1.22 -15.40 3.49
C GLN A 418 0.92 -15.43 1.98
N SER A 419 0.70 -16.61 1.39
CA SER A 419 0.40 -16.80 -0.03
C SER A 419 -0.94 -16.18 -0.44
N LEU A 420 -1.97 -16.41 0.37
CA LEU A 420 -3.30 -15.89 0.14
C LEU A 420 -3.37 -14.37 0.34
N ARG A 421 -2.69 -13.82 1.36
CA ARG A 421 -2.62 -12.36 1.58
C ARG A 421 -1.97 -11.63 0.42
N MET A 422 -0.91 -12.20 -0.18
CA MET A 422 -0.29 -11.64 -1.37
C MET A 422 -1.29 -11.52 -2.54
N VAL A 423 -2.05 -12.58 -2.83
CA VAL A 423 -3.08 -12.56 -3.89
C VAL A 423 -4.22 -11.60 -3.54
N ALA A 424 -4.68 -11.63 -2.29
CA ALA A 424 -5.77 -10.79 -1.80
C ALA A 424 -5.44 -9.30 -1.88
N SER A 425 -4.24 -8.90 -1.45
CA SER A 425 -3.79 -7.50 -1.52
C SER A 425 -3.61 -7.05 -2.97
N ALA A 426 -3.07 -7.91 -3.84
CA ALA A 426 -2.97 -7.58 -5.26
C ALA A 426 -4.35 -7.41 -5.92
N LEU A 427 -5.28 -8.34 -5.68
CA LEU A 427 -6.63 -8.29 -6.26
C LEU A 427 -7.41 -7.06 -5.74
N GLN A 428 -7.27 -6.75 -4.45
CA GLN A 428 -7.91 -5.59 -3.85
C GLN A 428 -7.47 -4.29 -4.52
N VAL A 429 -6.16 -4.11 -4.70
CA VAL A 429 -5.62 -2.87 -5.27
C VAL A 429 -5.85 -2.80 -6.79
N ALA A 430 -5.91 -3.94 -7.50
CA ALA A 430 -6.30 -4.01 -8.90
C ALA A 430 -7.67 -3.36 -9.16
N PHE A 431 -8.64 -3.63 -8.30
CA PHE A 431 -9.94 -2.96 -8.39
C PHE A 431 -9.86 -1.46 -8.06
N GLY A 432 -8.83 -1.01 -7.37
CA GLY A 432 -8.49 0.40 -7.24
C GLY A 432 -8.17 1.08 -8.57
N ALA A 433 -7.51 0.39 -9.50
CA ALA A 433 -7.25 0.90 -10.86
C ALA A 433 -8.56 1.03 -11.66
N ILE A 434 -9.49 0.09 -11.50
CA ILE A 434 -10.85 0.19 -12.05
C ILE A 434 -11.58 1.41 -11.49
N GLY A 435 -11.36 1.74 -10.21
CA GLY A 435 -11.90 2.95 -9.58
C GLY A 435 -11.39 4.23 -10.25
N GLY A 436 -10.11 4.23 -10.66
CA GLY A 436 -9.52 5.31 -11.46
C GLY A 436 -10.14 5.44 -12.85
N ILE A 437 -10.37 4.31 -13.55
CA ILE A 437 -11.07 4.29 -14.85
C ILE A 437 -12.48 4.85 -14.68
N TYR A 438 -13.22 4.35 -13.70
CA TYR A 438 -14.57 4.82 -13.39
C TYR A 438 -14.58 6.33 -13.14
N ALA A 439 -13.74 6.83 -12.22
CA ALA A 439 -13.64 8.26 -11.90
C ALA A 439 -13.29 9.13 -13.13
N SER A 440 -12.44 8.62 -14.04
CA SER A 440 -12.08 9.35 -15.27
C SER A 440 -13.23 9.46 -16.28
N THR A 441 -14.22 8.56 -16.20
CA THR A 441 -15.35 8.50 -17.14
C THR A 441 -16.65 9.12 -16.61
N THR A 442 -16.76 9.34 -15.30
CA THR A 442 -18.00 9.80 -14.66
C THR A 442 -18.22 11.31 -14.73
N PHE A 443 -17.17 12.11 -14.87
CA PHE A 443 -17.26 13.56 -14.98
C PHE A 443 -16.98 13.99 -16.41
N GLN A 444 -18.07 14.28 -17.14
CA GLN A 444 -18.00 14.61 -18.57
C GLN A 444 -17.98 16.14 -18.76
N GLU A 445 -17.15 16.63 -19.71
CA GLU A 445 -16.95 18.07 -19.93
C GLU A 445 -18.24 18.83 -20.27
N HIS A 446 -19.21 18.18 -20.92
CA HIS A 446 -20.50 18.79 -21.26
C HIS A 446 -21.39 19.08 -20.06
N GLU A 447 -21.08 18.52 -18.89
CA GLU A 447 -21.80 18.77 -17.63
C GLU A 447 -21.18 19.90 -16.80
N ALA A 448 -20.12 20.53 -17.32
CA ALA A 448 -19.53 21.69 -16.70
C ALA A 448 -20.56 22.82 -16.53
N PRO A 449 -20.50 23.61 -15.44
CA PRO A 449 -19.55 23.55 -14.32
C PRO A 449 -20.05 22.74 -13.11
N LEU A 450 -21.25 22.14 -13.19
CA LEU A 450 -21.91 21.54 -12.02
C LEU A 450 -21.63 20.04 -11.86
N TYR A 451 -21.34 19.31 -12.96
CA TYR A 451 -20.97 17.89 -12.98
C TYR A 451 -21.84 16.99 -12.09
N ARG A 452 -23.17 17.20 -12.14
CA ARG A 452 -24.11 16.57 -11.20
C ARG A 452 -24.15 15.05 -11.34
N ASN A 453 -24.05 14.52 -12.55
CA ASN A 453 -24.11 13.07 -12.74
C ASN A 453 -22.84 12.42 -12.19
N GLY A 454 -21.67 13.04 -12.42
CA GLY A 454 -20.41 12.60 -11.82
C GLY A 454 -20.45 12.57 -10.29
N LEU A 455 -21.00 13.61 -9.65
CA LEU A 455 -21.17 13.66 -8.19
C LEU A 455 -22.09 12.55 -7.66
N TRP A 456 -23.22 12.28 -8.32
CA TRP A 456 -24.13 11.20 -7.93
C TRP A 456 -23.58 9.81 -8.20
N ALA A 457 -22.84 9.63 -9.29
CA ALA A 457 -22.16 8.38 -9.62
C ALA A 457 -21.17 8.01 -8.50
N VAL A 458 -20.29 8.95 -8.13
CA VAL A 458 -19.36 8.75 -7.00
C VAL A 458 -20.10 8.56 -5.68
N THR A 459 -21.17 9.32 -5.41
CA THR A 459 -22.00 9.14 -4.21
C THR A 459 -22.59 7.73 -4.15
N GLY A 460 -23.04 7.17 -5.28
CA GLY A 460 -23.53 5.79 -5.39
C GLY A 460 -22.49 4.76 -4.95
N THR A 461 -21.22 4.96 -5.29
CA THR A 461 -20.13 4.10 -4.79
C THR A 461 -19.96 4.18 -3.26
N GLN A 462 -20.18 5.36 -2.66
CA GLN A 462 -20.12 5.49 -1.20
C GLN A 462 -21.32 4.84 -0.50
N LEU A 463 -22.51 4.90 -1.11
CA LEU A 463 -23.69 4.16 -0.63
C LEU A 463 -23.46 2.65 -0.70
N PHE A 464 -22.80 2.17 -1.75
CA PHE A 464 -22.38 0.77 -1.85
C PHE A 464 -21.43 0.38 -0.69
N ILE A 465 -20.48 1.25 -0.30
CA ILE A 465 -19.63 0.99 0.87
C ILE A 465 -20.47 0.81 2.14
N LEU A 466 -21.46 1.67 2.38
CA LEU A 466 -22.32 1.58 3.57
C LEU A 466 -23.10 0.27 3.62
N ILE A 467 -23.80 -0.06 2.53
CA ILE A 467 -24.65 -1.25 2.44
C ILE A 467 -23.78 -2.52 2.44
N GLY A 468 -22.75 -2.56 1.61
CA GLY A 468 -21.85 -3.70 1.47
C GLY A 468 -21.11 -4.01 2.78
N THR A 469 -20.60 -2.98 3.47
CA THR A 469 -19.94 -3.15 4.77
C THR A 469 -20.91 -3.68 5.82
N ALA A 470 -22.14 -3.17 5.88
CA ALA A 470 -23.16 -3.66 6.82
C ALA A 470 -23.50 -5.14 6.56
N LEU A 471 -23.70 -5.53 5.30
CA LEU A 471 -23.96 -6.92 4.92
C LEU A 471 -22.78 -7.85 5.28
N MET A 472 -21.54 -7.39 5.08
CA MET A 472 -20.35 -8.17 5.42
C MET A 472 -20.21 -8.36 6.93
N VAL A 473 -20.51 -7.32 7.73
CA VAL A 473 -20.54 -7.44 9.19
C VAL A 473 -21.58 -8.45 9.64
N LEU A 474 -22.79 -8.43 9.06
CA LEU A 474 -23.82 -9.42 9.37
C LEU A 474 -23.38 -10.84 9.00
N HIS A 475 -22.70 -11.00 7.86
CA HIS A 475 -22.12 -12.28 7.45
C HIS A 475 -21.07 -12.77 8.46
N TYR A 476 -20.09 -11.94 8.80
CA TYR A 476 -19.04 -12.30 9.75
C TYR A 476 -19.58 -12.55 11.17
N ARG A 477 -20.61 -11.82 11.61
CA ARG A 477 -21.28 -12.10 12.89
C ARG A 477 -21.93 -13.48 12.89
N ARG A 478 -22.58 -13.86 11.79
CA ARG A 478 -23.17 -15.20 11.63
C ARG A 478 -22.09 -16.29 11.65
N GLN A 479 -21.00 -16.11 10.90
CA GLN A 479 -19.90 -17.07 10.87
C GLN A 479 -19.20 -17.22 12.23
N ASN A 480 -18.89 -16.09 12.89
CA ASN A 480 -18.29 -16.12 14.22
C ASN A 480 -19.19 -16.83 15.23
N LYS A 481 -20.51 -16.59 15.20
CA LYS A 481 -21.46 -17.30 16.07
C LYS A 481 -21.47 -18.82 15.84
N LYS A 482 -21.39 -19.27 14.59
CA LYS A 482 -21.28 -20.70 14.25
C LYS A 482 -19.95 -21.29 14.73
N ALA A 483 -18.86 -20.55 14.61
CA ALA A 483 -17.56 -20.97 15.09
C ALA A 483 -17.48 -21.00 16.63
N ASP A 484 -18.19 -20.10 17.31
CA ASP A 484 -18.34 -20.10 18.77
C ASP A 484 -19.20 -21.27 19.25
N ALA A 485 -20.17 -21.69 18.45
CA ALA A 485 -20.96 -22.91 18.67
C ALA A 485 -20.21 -24.21 18.30
N GLY A 486 -18.98 -24.12 17.76
CA GLY A 486 -18.18 -25.28 17.33
C GLY A 486 -18.63 -25.92 16.01
N GLU A 487 -19.55 -25.30 15.26
CA GLU A 487 -20.07 -25.85 14.01
C GLU A 487 -19.07 -25.76 12.84
N ILE A 488 -18.17 -24.77 12.88
CA ILE A 488 -17.20 -24.49 11.80
C ILE A 488 -15.85 -24.04 12.36
N VAL A 489 -14.77 -24.34 11.63
CA VAL A 489 -13.43 -23.79 11.87
C VAL A 489 -13.14 -22.74 10.80
N ILE A 490 -12.98 -21.48 11.22
CA ILE A 490 -12.73 -20.35 10.32
C ILE A 490 -11.24 -20.30 9.95
N GLU A 491 -10.92 -20.10 8.68
CA GLU A 491 -9.54 -19.98 8.15
C GLU A 491 -8.60 -21.15 8.59
N GLY A 492 -9.17 -22.33 8.87
CA GLY A 492 -8.42 -23.51 9.28
C GLY A 492 -7.67 -23.34 10.61
N LEU A 493 -8.08 -22.43 11.49
CA LEU A 493 -7.50 -22.25 12.82
C LEU A 493 -8.58 -22.23 13.90
N GLU A 494 -8.48 -23.14 14.87
CA GLU A 494 -9.32 -23.11 16.06
C GLU A 494 -9.07 -21.83 16.87
N GLY A 495 -10.15 -21.15 17.28
CA GLY A 495 -10.08 -19.86 17.96
C GLY A 495 -9.93 -18.62 17.07
N PHE A 496 -9.73 -18.77 15.75
CA PHE A 496 -9.75 -17.62 14.85
C PHE A 496 -11.17 -17.07 14.70
N ARG A 497 -11.30 -15.73 14.76
CA ARG A 497 -12.56 -15.01 14.53
C ARG A 497 -12.35 -13.86 13.55
N TYR A 498 -13.35 -13.63 12.72
CA TYR A 498 -13.38 -12.48 11.84
C TYR A 498 -13.49 -11.19 12.66
N THR A 499 -12.71 -10.19 12.25
CA THR A 499 -12.80 -8.82 12.77
C THR A 499 -13.89 -8.08 12.01
N TYR A 500 -14.79 -7.43 12.75
CA TYR A 500 -15.85 -6.59 12.19
C TYR A 500 -15.30 -5.27 11.70
#